data_AF-A0A445EQ10-F1
#
_entry.id   AF-A0A445EQ10-F1
#
_cell.length_a   1.000
_cell.length_b   1.000
_cell.length_c   1.000
_cell.angle_alpha   90.00
_cell.angle_beta   90.00
_cell.angle_gamma   90.00
#
_symmetry.space_group_name_H-M   'P 1'
#
loop_
_entity.id
_entity.type
_entity.pdbx_description
1 polymer ?
#
loop_
_entity_poly.entity_id
_entity_poly.type
_entity_poly.pdbx_seq_one_letter_code
_entity_poly.pdbx_strand_id
1 'polypeptide(L)' 'MFFLENIFVPPIKFRPPTKGGDMVLERAHTVLLSKILQSNIRLGHAHLNKKDPSMVLARWMELQQSVNVLFNSNTSG' A
#
# COMPACT_ATOMS: atom_id res chain seq x y z
N MET A 1 -0.78 -6.77 -17.17
CA MET A 1 -1.57 -7.66 -16.27
C MET A 1 -2.62 -6.80 -15.62
N PHE A 2 -3.91 -7.16 -15.71
CA PHE A 2 -5.03 -6.30 -15.31
C PHE A 2 -5.44 -6.47 -13.83
N PHE A 3 -5.26 -7.67 -13.27
CA PHE A 3 -5.51 -7.96 -11.85
C PHE A 3 -4.20 -8.29 -11.14
N LEU A 4 -3.99 -7.73 -9.96
CA LEU A 4 -2.81 -7.96 -9.14
C LEU A 4 -3.16 -8.87 -7.97
N GLU A 5 -2.53 -10.04 -7.91
CA GLU A 5 -2.58 -10.92 -6.75
C GLU A 5 -1.40 -10.66 -5.79
N ASN A 6 -0.26 -10.27 -6.35
CA ASN A 6 0.99 -10.07 -5.62
C ASN A 6 1.60 -8.72 -5.99
N ILE A 7 2.15 -8.03 -4.98
CA ILE A 7 2.90 -6.78 -5.17
C ILE A 7 4.36 -7.06 -4.82
N PHE A 8 5.24 -6.91 -5.80
CA PHE A 8 6.68 -7.07 -5.59
C PHE A 8 7.23 -5.85 -4.85
N VAL A 9 7.84 -6.11 -3.70
CA VAL A 9 8.46 -5.10 -2.86
C VAL A 9 9.94 -5.00 -3.28
N PRO A 10 10.40 -3.88 -3.88
CA PRO A 10 11.81 -3.75 -4.23
C PRO A 10 12.73 -3.86 -2.99
N PRO A 11 13.95 -4.38 -3.12
CA PRO A 11 14.91 -4.42 -2.01
C PRO A 11 15.25 -3.01 -1.47
N ILE A 12 15.68 -2.93 -0.20
CA ILE A 12 15.92 -1.65 0.50
C ILE A 12 16.96 -0.76 -0.19
N LYS A 13 17.95 -1.35 -0.89
CA LYS A 13 18.95 -0.60 -1.68
C LYS A 13 18.34 0.20 -2.83
N PHE A 14 17.15 -0.18 -3.30
CA PHE A 14 16.39 0.54 -4.33
C PHE A 14 15.34 1.49 -3.74
N ARG A 15 15.20 1.51 -2.41
CA ARG A 15 14.39 2.46 -1.64
C ARG A 15 15.21 3.06 -0.49
N PRO A 16 16.35 3.72 -0.77
CA PRO A 16 17.12 4.35 0.30
C PRO A 16 16.25 5.41 0.99
N PRO A 17 16.32 5.51 2.33
CA PRO A 17 15.63 6.58 3.05
C PRO A 17 16.21 7.94 2.66
N THR A 18 15.38 8.97 2.68
CA THR A 18 15.82 10.34 2.45
C THR A 18 16.43 10.86 3.75
N LYS A 19 17.74 11.05 3.79
CA LYS A 19 18.43 11.63 4.96
C LYS A 19 18.51 13.15 4.78
N GLY A 20 17.91 13.91 5.69
CA GLY A 20 18.04 15.37 5.76
C GLY A 20 18.44 15.77 7.17
N GLY A 21 19.74 16.05 7.40
CA GLY A 21 20.26 16.31 8.75
C GLY A 21 20.07 15.12 9.69
N ASP A 22 19.59 15.37 10.92
CA ASP A 22 19.24 14.33 11.91
C ASP A 22 17.88 13.65 11.63
N MET A 23 17.15 14.05 10.59
CA MET A 23 15.86 13.47 10.24
C MET A 23 16.00 12.43 9.13
N VAL A 24 15.58 11.20 9.42
CA VAL A 24 15.41 10.13 8.43
C VAL A 24 13.96 10.13 7.98
N LEU A 25 13.68 10.67 6.80
CA LEU A 25 12.35 10.61 6.20
C LEU A 25 12.26 9.35 5.34
N GLU A 26 11.34 8.46 5.67
CA GLU A 26 11.03 7.29 4.84
C GLU A 26 10.66 7.75 3.42
N ARG A 27 11.23 7.10 2.40
CA ARG A 27 10.94 7.44 1.01
C ARG A 27 9.45 7.24 0.74
N ALA A 28 8.84 8.11 -0.07
CA ALA A 28 7.41 8.03 -0.42
C ALA A 28 6.98 6.60 -0.84
N HIS A 29 7.84 5.87 -1.55
CA HIS A 29 7.59 4.48 -1.94
C HIS A 29 7.46 3.53 -0.73
N THR A 30 8.32 3.64 0.29
CA THR A 30 8.21 2.83 1.51
C THR A 30 6.93 3.19 2.29
N VAL A 31 6.58 4.47 2.36
CA VAL A 31 5.34 4.93 3.01
C VAL A 31 4.09 4.36 2.34
N LEU A 32 4.04 4.39 1.00
CA LEU A 32 2.92 3.83 0.23
C LEU A 32 2.80 2.31 0.41
N LEU A 33 3.91 1.59 0.39
CA LEU A 33 3.93 0.14 0.62
C LEU A 33 3.45 -0.21 2.03
N SER A 34 3.84 0.55 3.05
CA SER A 34 3.33 0.40 4.42
C SER A 34 1.83 0.62 4.50
N LYS A 35 1.28 1.61 3.79
CA LYS A 35 -0.16 1.85 3.73
C LYS A 35 -0.91 0.69 3.07
N ILE A 36 -0.39 0.16 1.95
CA ILE A 36 -0.96 -1.00 1.27
C ILE A 36 -0.98 -2.21 2.21
N LEU A 37 0.13 -2.48 2.90
CA LEU A 37 0.23 -3.59 3.86
C LEU A 37 -0.81 -3.46 4.97
N GLN A 38 -0.97 -2.27 5.56
CA GLN A 38 -1.96 -2.03 6.61
C GLN A 38 -3.39 -2.21 6.11
N SER A 39 -3.73 -1.68 4.93
CA SER A 39 -5.05 -1.88 4.32
C SER A 39 -5.32 -3.36 4.03
N ASN A 40 -4.31 -4.10 3.56
CA ASN A 40 -4.43 -5.54 3.29
C ASN A 40 -4.69 -6.34 4.58
N ILE A 41 -3.96 -6.05 5.65
CA ILE A 41 -4.18 -6.69 6.97
C ILE A 41 -5.59 -6.38 7.48
N ARG A 42 -6.05 -5.13 7.37
CA ARG A 42 -7.40 -4.73 7.81
C ARG A 42 -8.49 -5.46 7.03
N LEU A 43 -8.35 -5.59 5.71
CA LEU A 43 -9.27 -6.36 4.87
C LEU A 43 -9.27 -7.83 5.27
N GLY A 44 -8.09 -8.45 5.39
CA GLY A 44 -7.96 -9.84 5.82
C GLY A 44 -8.61 -10.10 7.18
N HIS A 45 -8.39 -9.20 8.15
CA HIS A 45 -9.02 -9.28 9.46
C HIS A 45 -10.55 -9.13 9.39
N ALA A 46 -11.07 -8.19 8.59
CA ALA A 46 -12.51 -8.04 8.41
C ALA A 46 -13.15 -9.28 7.79
N HIS A 47 -12.50 -9.87 6.78
CA HIS A 47 -12.95 -11.07 6.10
C HIS A 47 -12.93 -12.31 7.02
N LEU A 48 -11.79 -12.58 7.68
CA LEU A 48 -11.62 -13.73 8.56
C LEU A 48 -12.57 -13.71 9.76
N ASN A 49 -12.85 -12.52 10.31
CA ASN A 49 -13.79 -12.36 11.42
C ASN A 49 -15.25 -12.22 10.99
N LYS A 50 -15.58 -12.54 9.72
CA LYS A 50 -16.95 -12.51 9.17
C LYS A 50 -17.70 -11.22 9.49
N LYS A 51 -16.99 -10.09 9.37
CA LYS A 51 -17.58 -8.78 9.55
C LYS A 51 -18.65 -8.52 8.49
N ASP A 52 -19.49 -7.50 8.73
CA ASP A 52 -20.54 -7.10 7.81
C ASP A 52 -20.00 -6.93 6.36
N PRO A 53 -20.71 -7.45 5.33
CA PRO A 53 -20.26 -7.36 3.95
C PRO A 53 -19.95 -5.94 3.47
N SER A 54 -20.67 -4.93 3.94
CA SER A 54 -20.41 -3.53 3.58
C SER A 54 -19.06 -3.05 4.14
N MET A 55 -18.67 -3.51 5.34
CA MET A 55 -17.37 -3.21 5.91
C MET A 55 -16.24 -3.92 5.16
N VAL A 56 -16.45 -5.18 4.76
CA VAL A 56 -15.47 -5.90 3.93
C VAL A 56 -15.27 -5.18 2.59
N LEU A 57 -16.36 -4.76 1.95
CA LEU A 57 -16.31 -3.98 0.70
C LEU A 57 -15.59 -2.65 0.88
N ALA A 58 -15.88 -1.91 1.96
CA ALA A 58 -15.19 -0.66 2.27
C ALA A 58 -13.68 -0.85 2.43
N ARG A 59 -13.24 -1.89 3.16
CA ARG A 59 -11.81 -2.23 3.32
C ARG A 59 -11.16 -2.66 2.00
N TRP A 60 -11.91 -3.35 1.15
CA TRP A 60 -11.43 -3.71 -0.18
C TRP A 60 -11.22 -2.47 -1.06
N MET A 61 -12.13 -1.50 -1.03
CA MET A 61 -11.96 -0.23 -1.73
C MET A 61 -10.76 0.58 -1.22
N GLU A 62 -10.54 0.61 0.10
CA GLU A 62 -9.35 1.25 0.70
C GLU A 62 -8.03 0.62 0.21
N LEU A 63 -7.99 -0.71 0.10
CA LEU A 63 -6.84 -1.43 -0.44
C LEU A 63 -6.63 -1.09 -1.92
N GLN A 64 -7.68 -1.18 -2.74
CA GLN A 64 -7.63 -0.83 -4.17
C GLN A 64 -7.12 0.59 -4.38
N GLN A 65 -7.63 1.57 -3.63
CA GLN A 65 -7.21 2.96 -3.74
C GLN A 65 -5.72 3.12 -3.36
N SER A 66 -5.27 2.44 -2.31
CA SER A 66 -3.86 2.51 -1.87
C SER A 66 -2.92 1.91 -2.92
N VAL A 67 -3.32 0.82 -3.58
CA VAL A 67 -2.57 0.22 -4.70
C VAL A 67 -2.58 1.15 -5.92
N ASN A 68 -3.71 1.77 -6.26
CA ASN A 68 -3.78 2.73 -7.36
C ASN A 68 -2.82 3.90 -7.16
N VAL A 69 -2.68 4.43 -5.95
CA VAL A 69 -1.74 5.53 -5.66
C VAL A 69 -0.29 5.11 -5.90
N LEU A 70 0.08 3.87 -5.56
CA LEU A 70 1.42 3.35 -5.82
C LEU A 70 1.76 3.38 -7.33
N PHE A 71 0.82 2.98 -8.19
CA PHE A 71 1.04 2.89 -9.64
C PHE A 71 0.74 4.18 -10.41
N ASN A 72 -0.16 5.05 -9.93
CA ASN A 72 -0.50 6.32 -10.57
C ASN A 72 0.48 7.47 -10.27
N SER A 73 1.39 7.31 -9.31
CA SER A 73 2.40 8.34 -8.99
C SER A 73 3.41 8.61 -10.11
N ASN A 74 3.34 7.86 -11.22
CA ASN A 74 4.16 8.03 -12.43
C ASN A 74 3.36 8.45 -13.67
N THR A 75 2.16 9.03 -13.54
CA THR A 75 1.51 9.64 -14.71
C THR A 75 2.29 10.87 -15.12
N SER A 76 3.22 10.67 -16.05
CA SER A 76 3.93 11.70 -16.78
C SER A 76 2.92 12.63 -17.45
N GLY A 77 2.97 13.91 -17.09
CA GLY A 77 2.57 15.01 -17.95
C GLY A 77 3.79 15.57 -18.64
#